data_AF-A0A2V7PQE4-F1
#
_entry.id   AF-A0A2V7PQE4-F1
#
_cell.length_a   1.000
_cell.length_b   1.000
_cell.length_c   1.000
_cell.angle_alpha   90.00
_cell.angle_beta   90.00
_cell.angle_gamma   90.00
#
_symmetry.space_group_name_H-M   'P 1'
#
loop_
_entity.id
_entity.type
_entity.pdbx_description
1 polymer ?
#
loop_
_entity_poly.entity_id
_entity_poly.type
_entity_poly.pdbx_seq_one_letter_code
_entity_poly.pdbx_strand_id
1 'polypeptide(L)' 'MSLRATRSLTRRTTVSLLGAAGRESYLVGGAVQSLKTQTGVAGIRYNAGSGMTLRFDVSAIRSRPVLSRRGVSLGLERGL' A
#
# COMPACT_ATOMS: atom_id res chain seq x y z
N MET A 1 7.54 -11.71 -0.86
CA MET A 1 7.34 -11.40 -2.30
C MET A 1 6.53 -10.12 -2.43
N SER A 2 6.90 -9.22 -3.33
CA SER A 2 6.21 -7.94 -3.55
C SER A 2 5.84 -7.77 -5.02
N LEU A 3 4.65 -7.23 -5.28
CA LEU A 3 4.11 -6.92 -6.60
C LEU A 3 3.85 -5.41 -6.66
N ARG A 4 4.29 -4.76 -7.72
CA ARG A 4 4.01 -3.33 -7.97
C ARG A 4 3.45 -3.19 -9.37
N ALA A 5 2.35 -2.46 -9.50
CA ALA A 5 1.76 -2.08 -10.77
C ALA A 5 1.49 -0.58 -10.75
N THR A 6 1.99 0.14 -11.76
CA THR A 6 1.72 1.57 -11.93
C THR A 6 1.21 1.79 -13.33
N ARG A 7 0.11 2.53 -13.48
CA ARG A 7 -0.51 2.85 -14.77
C ARG A 7 -0.88 4.32 -14.84
N SER A 8 -0.43 4.97 -15.91
CA SER A 8 -0.93 6.30 -16.28
C SER A 8 -2.29 6.15 -16.96
N LEU A 9 -3.32 6.83 -16.44
CA LEU A 9 -4.66 6.86 -17.04
C LEU A 9 -4.79 8.03 -18.02
N THR A 10 -4.15 9.16 -17.73
CA THR A 10 -4.08 10.36 -18.58
C THR A 10 -2.79 11.12 -18.28
N ARG A 11 -2.44 12.15 -19.06
CA ARG A 11 -1.26 13.01 -18.79
C ARG A 11 -1.21 13.56 -17.36
N ARG A 12 -2.37 13.68 -16.70
CA ARG A 12 -2.51 14.24 -15.36
C ARG A 12 -2.79 13.20 -14.27
N THR A 13 -3.14 11.95 -14.61
CA THR A 13 -3.61 10.98 -13.61
C THR A 13 -2.81 9.69 -13.68
N THR A 14 -2.27 9.27 -12.55
CA THR A 14 -1.56 8.00 -12.39
C THR A 14 -2.19 7.20 -11.27
N VAL A 15 -2.35 5.90 -11.48
CA VAL A 15 -2.79 4.95 -10.46
C VAL A 15 -1.64 3.99 -10.18
N SER A 16 -1.46 3.64 -8.91
CA SER A 16 -0.46 2.69 -8.46
C SER A 16 -1.08 1.68 -7.50
N LEU A 17 -0.66 0.43 -7.62
CA LEU A 17 -0.99 -0.67 -6.73
C LEU A 17 0.31 -1.32 -6.27
N LEU A 18 0.43 -1.56 -4.98
CA LEU A 18 1.55 -2.26 -4.37
C LEU A 18 1.00 -3.34 -3.45
N GLY A 19 1.36 -4.59 -3.71
CA GLY A 19 1.07 -5.72 -2.85
C GLY A 19 2.37 -6.29 -2.30
N ALA A 20 2.38 -6.71 -1.04
CA ALA A 20 3.45 -7.51 -0.49
C ALA A 20 2.86 -8.61 0.40
N ALA A 21 3.45 -9.79 0.34
CA ALA A 21 3.09 -10.89 1.22
C ALA A 21 4.36 -11.57 1.76
N GLY A 22 4.31 -11.89 3.05
CA GLY A 22 5.35 -12.59 3.78
C GLY A 22 4.74 -13.62 4.72
N ARG A 23 5.47 -14.73 4.91
CA ARG A 23 5.15 -15.73 5.92
C ARG A 23 6.41 -15.99 6.73
N GLU A 24 6.30 -15.81 8.04
CA GLU A 24 7.37 -16.08 9.00
C GLU A 24 6.90 -17.22 9.89
N SER A 25 7.72 -18.25 10.06
CA SER A 25 7.40 -19.39 10.91
C SER A 25 8.31 -19.37 12.13
N TYR A 26 7.71 -19.46 13.31
CA TYR A 26 8.41 -19.48 14.59
C TYR A 26 8.07 -20.78 15.33
N LEU A 27 9.05 -21.34 16.03
CA LEU A 27 8.83 -22.45 16.96
C LEU A 27 8.50 -21.88 18.33
N VAL A 28 7.31 -22.18 18.85
CA VAL A 28 6.87 -21.74 20.18
C VAL A 28 6.42 -22.97 20.95
N GLY A 29 7.17 -23.35 21.99
CA GLY A 29 6.81 -24.46 22.89
C GLY A 29 6.61 -25.82 22.21
N GLY A 30 7.35 -26.11 21.13
CA GLY A 30 7.22 -27.37 20.37
C GLY A 30 6.17 -27.35 19.25
N ALA A 31 5.39 -26.26 19.10
CA ALA A 31 4.47 -26.05 17.99
C ALA A 31 5.03 -25.03 16.99
N VAL A 32 4.83 -25.29 15.69
CA VAL A 32 5.16 -24.32 14.62
C VAL A 32 4.02 -23.31 14.52
N GLN A 33 4.28 -22.05 14.85
CA GLN A 33 3.36 -20.95 14.63
C GLN A 33 3.77 -20.16 13.39
N SER A 34 2.85 -19.97 12.45
CA SER A 34 3.10 -19.18 11.23
C SER A 34 2.43 -17.82 11.29
N LEU A 35 3.22 -16.77 11.28
CA LEU A 35 2.78 -15.40 11.03
C LEU A 35 2.64 -15.19 9.52
N LYS A 36 1.44 -14.78 9.07
CA LYS A 36 1.22 -14.43 7.65
C LYS A 36 0.88 -12.96 7.56
N THR A 37 1.76 -12.17 6.96
CA THR A 37 1.57 -10.73 6.74
C THR A 37 1.26 -10.47 5.27
N GLN A 38 0.16 -9.78 5.03
CA GLN A 38 -0.25 -9.29 3.72
C GLN A 38 -0.40 -7.78 3.80
N THR A 39 0.20 -7.07 2.87
CA THR A 39 0.12 -5.63 2.74
C THR A 39 -0.37 -5.30 1.34
N GLY A 40 -1.36 -4.44 1.24
CA GLY A 40 -1.87 -3.89 -0.01
C GLY A 40 -1.94 -2.38 0.09
N VAL A 41 -1.48 -1.68 -0.93
CA VAL A 41 -1.53 -0.23 -1.05
C VAL A 41 -2.05 0.10 -2.44
N ALA A 42 -3.03 1.00 -2.51
CA ALA A 42 -3.59 1.52 -3.75
C ALA A 42 -3.53 3.05 -3.70
N GLY A 43 -2.97 3.67 -4.73
CA GLY A 43 -2.75 5.10 -4.79
C GLY A 43 -3.21 5.70 -6.11
N ILE A 44 -3.68 6.93 -6.05
CA ILE A 44 -4.01 7.77 -7.20
C ILE A 44 -3.28 9.10 -7.03
N ARG A 45 -2.61 9.54 -8.10
CA ARG A 45 -1.98 10.85 -8.20
C ARG A 45 -2.65 11.63 -9.32
N TYR A 46 -3.07 12.85 -9.03
CA TYR A 46 -3.70 13.75 -9.99
C TYR A 46 -2.96 15.09 -10.02
N ASN A 47 -2.44 15.47 -11.18
CA ASN A 47 -1.86 16.77 -11.41
C ASN A 47 -2.96 17.76 -11.79
N ALA A 48 -3.30 18.66 -10.87
CA ALA A 48 -4.38 19.62 -11.04
C ALA A 48 -4.03 20.77 -12.00
N GLY A 49 -2.78 20.85 -12.48
CA GLY A 49 -2.25 22.04 -13.12
C GLY A 49 -1.82 23.09 -12.08
N SER A 50 -1.18 24.16 -12.53
CA SER A 50 -0.71 25.25 -11.66
C SER A 50 0.35 24.84 -10.62
N GLY A 51 1.11 23.77 -10.93
CA GLY A 51 2.09 23.18 -10.02
C GLY A 51 1.49 22.29 -8.93
N MET A 52 0.17 22.13 -8.85
CA MET A 52 -0.46 21.38 -7.75
C MET A 52 -0.71 19.91 -8.10
N THR A 53 -0.44 19.03 -7.14
CA THR A 53 -0.65 17.60 -7.25
C THR A 53 -1.45 17.07 -6.08
N LEU A 54 -2.60 16.47 -6.36
CA LEU A 54 -3.40 15.70 -5.41
C LEU A 54 -2.89 14.27 -5.35
N ARG A 55 -2.82 13.73 -4.15
CA ARG A 55 -2.53 12.33 -3.90
C ARG A 55 -3.56 11.73 -2.95
N PHE A 56 -4.05 10.56 -3.32
CA PHE A 56 -4.89 9.73 -2.48
C PHE A 56 -4.27 8.35 -2.38
N ASP A 57 -4.16 7.79 -1.19
CA ASP A 57 -3.55 6.48 -0.97
C ASP A 57 -4.31 5.72 0.12
N VAL A 58 -4.66 4.47 -0.18
CA VAL A 58 -5.37 3.54 0.70
C VAL A 58 -4.46 2.36 0.96
N SER A 59 -4.27 2.02 2.22
CA SER A 59 -3.44 0.91 2.65
C SER A 59 -4.22 -0.07 3.52
N ALA A 60 -3.89 -1.34 3.41
CA ALA A 60 -4.41 -2.41 4.23
C ALA A 60 -3.27 -3.37 4.57
N ILE A 61 -3.07 -3.60 5.86
CA ILE A 61 -2.10 -4.55 6.40
C ILE A 61 -2.87 -5.58 7.21
N ARG A 62 -2.66 -6.86 6.91
CA ARG A 62 -3.27 -7.97 7.63
C ARG A 62 -2.20 -8.97 7.99
N SER A 63 -1.91 -9.07 9.28
CA SER A 63 -0.99 -10.02 9.87
C SER A 63 -1.79 -11.03 10.69
N ARG A 64 -1.93 -12.26 10.20
CA ARG A 64 -2.58 -13.34 10.97
C ARG A 64 -1.53 -14.05 11.85
N PRO A 65 -1.85 -14.33 13.13
CA PRO A 65 -3.12 -14.07 13.83
C PRO A 65 -3.21 -12.70 14.54
N VAL A 66 -2.19 -11.85 14.45
CA VAL A 66 -1.92 -10.78 15.43
C VAL A 66 -2.68 -9.47 15.20
N LEU A 67 -2.81 -8.98 13.97
CA LEU A 67 -3.27 -7.61 13.73
C LEU A 67 -3.87 -7.41 12.33
N SER A 68 -4.93 -6.61 12.24
CA SER A 68 -5.37 -6.03 10.97
C SER A 68 -5.42 -4.51 11.10
N ARG A 69 -4.73 -3.79 10.21
CA ARG A 69 -4.72 -2.33 10.13
C ARG A 69 -5.16 -1.90 8.73
N ARG A 70 -5.97 -0.85 8.66
CA ARG A 70 -6.32 -0.16 7.41
C ARG A 70 -6.02 1.32 7.58
N GLY A 71 -5.63 1.98 6.51
CA GLY A 71 -5.28 3.40 6.51
C GLY A 71 -5.72 4.06 5.21
N VAL A 72 -6.08 5.32 5.31
CA VAL A 72 -6.35 6.19 4.17
C VAL A 72 -5.53 7.46 4.39
N SER A 73 -4.89 7.94 3.34
CA SER A 73 -4.14 9.19 3.36
C SER A 73 -4.49 10.04 2.15
N LEU A 74 -4.61 11.33 2.41
CA LEU A 74 -4.88 12.38 1.44
C LEU A 74 -3.73 13.38 1.54
N GLY A 75 -3.17 13.77 0.40
CA GLY A 75 -2.05 14.68 0.33
C GLY A 75 -2.21 15.68 -0.80
N LEU A 76 -1.73 16.90 -0.55
CA LEU A 76 -1.60 17.96 -1.53
C LEU A 76 -0.13 18.35 -1.58
N GLU A 77 0.49 18.20 -2.75
CA GLU A 77 1.83 18.71 -3.03
C GLU A 77 1.72 19.94 -3.92
N ARG A 78 2.41 21.02 -3.54
CA ARG A 78 2.62 22.18 -4.40
C ARG A 78 4.03 22.11 -4.96
N GLY A 79 4.14 21.90 -6.26
CA GLY A 79 5.37 22.11 -7.02
C GLY A 79 5.68 23.60 -7.04
N LEU A 80 6.85 23.93 -6.48
CA LEU A 80 7.48 25.24 -6.61
C LEU A 80 7.89 25.48 -8.06
#